data_AF-A0A935S4W8-F1
#
_entry.id   AF-A0A935S4W8-F1
#
_cell.length_a   1.000
_cell.length_b   1.000
_cell.length_c   1.000
_cell.angle_alpha   90.00
_cell.angle_beta   90.00
_cell.angle_gamma   90.00
#
_symmetry.space_group_name_H-M   'P 1'
#
loop_
_entity.id
_entity.type
_entity.pdbx_description
1 polymer ?
#
loop_
_entity_poly.entity_id
_entity_poly.type
_entity_poly.pdbx_seq_one_letter_code
_entity_poly.pdbx_strand_id
1 'polypeptide(L)'
;MFATLDENNQFSDVMNIGYPINTTDDDVFYVTSPDGKRGYFSSAKDGGAGEKDIYMVSMPEAKEKPLALFKGLIVPAAGEKLPDDLVIIVKDKETGEIIGTYRPKQNGNIYNYFTSGKGVHIFLSSTKRKRVL
;
A
#
# COMPACT_ATOMS: atom_id res chain seq x y z
N MET A 1 14.12 11.63 0.33
CA MET A 1 13.37 12.27 -0.78
C MET A 1 12.12 11.45 -1.05
N PHE A 2 11.06 12.04 -1.59
CA PHE A 2 9.90 11.27 -2.10
C PHE A 2 9.48 11.78 -3.47
N ALA A 3 8.94 10.87 -4.27
CA ALA A 3 8.24 11.17 -5.51
C ALA A 3 6.89 10.46 -5.45
N THR A 4 5.85 11.12 -5.95
CA THR A 4 4.52 10.52 -6.05
C THR A 4 4.39 9.92 -7.44
N LEU A 5 3.90 8.68 -7.53
CA LEU A 5 3.55 8.07 -8.82
C LEU A 5 2.13 8.53 -9.17
N ASP A 6 1.96 9.16 -10.32
CA ASP A 6 0.65 9.60 -10.80
C ASP A 6 -0.15 8.46 -11.47
N GLU A 7 -1.38 8.78 -11.86
CA GLU A 7 -2.32 7.86 -12.51
C GLU A 7 -1.84 7.38 -13.90
N ASN A 8 -0.84 8.06 -14.48
CA ASN A 8 -0.23 7.77 -15.76
C ASN A 8 1.10 7.01 -15.62
N ASN A 9 1.42 6.48 -14.44
CA ASN A 9 2.70 5.84 -14.12
C ASN A 9 3.92 6.76 -14.30
N GLN A 10 3.74 8.08 -14.23
CA GLN A 10 4.84 9.04 -14.24
C GLN A 10 5.18 9.43 -12.81
N PHE A 11 6.48 9.43 -12.50
CA PHE A 11 6.96 9.96 -11.24
C PHE A 11 6.87 11.49 -11.29
N SER A 12 6.32 12.09 -10.24
CA SER A 12 6.46 13.53 -10.01
C SER A 12 7.92 13.91 -9.88
N ASP A 13 8.21 15.21 -10.01
CA ASP A 13 9.51 15.74 -9.63
C ASP A 13 9.87 15.29 -8.21
N VAL A 14 11.14 14.91 -8.04
CA VAL A 14 11.64 14.45 -6.76
C VAL A 14 11.59 15.61 -5.79
N MET A 15 10.67 15.54 -4.84
CA MET A 15 10.51 16.56 -3.83
C MET A 15 11.37 16.24 -2.61
N ASN A 16 12.19 17.22 -2.24
CA ASN A 16 12.82 17.23 -0.94
C ASN A 16 11.75 17.59 0.10
N ILE A 17 11.42 16.65 1.00
CA ILE A 17 10.48 16.84 2.14
C ILE A 17 10.98 17.93 3.10
N GLY A 18 12.24 18.34 2.97
CA GLY A 18 12.86 19.32 3.84
C GLY A 18 13.29 18.72 5.17
N TYR A 19 13.97 19.55 5.96
CA TYR A 19 14.36 19.22 7.31
C TYR A 19 13.12 19.05 8.20
N PRO A 20 13.05 18.05 9.10
CA PRO A 20 14.12 17.15 9.53
C PRO A 20 14.14 15.75 8.86
N ILE A 21 13.36 15.53 7.81
CA ILE A 21 13.11 14.18 7.24
C ILE A 21 14.19 13.74 6.25
N ASN A 22 14.81 14.68 5.53
CA ASN A 22 15.98 14.38 4.71
C ASN A 22 17.20 15.03 5.34
N THR A 23 18.11 14.22 5.89
CA THR A 23 19.48 14.65 6.19
C THR A 23 20.43 14.14 5.11
N THR A 24 21.68 14.61 5.12
CA THR A 24 22.74 14.16 4.18
C THR A 24 23.39 12.84 4.59
N ASP A 25 22.89 12.18 5.63
CA ASP A 25 23.48 10.99 6.25
C ASP A 25 22.60 9.73 6.06
N ASP A 26 23.10 8.56 6.44
CA ASP A 26 22.40 7.26 6.34
C ASP A 26 21.24 7.17 7.35
N ASP A 27 20.12 7.84 7.05
CA ASP A 27 18.88 7.74 7.82
C ASP A 27 18.29 6.31 7.68
N VAL A 28 18.48 5.48 8.71
CA VAL A 28 18.03 4.08 8.75
C VAL A 28 16.90 3.89 9.78
N PHE A 29 16.03 2.91 9.51
CA PHE A 29 14.93 2.48 10.40
C PHE A 29 13.81 3.51 10.64
N TYR A 30 13.31 4.15 9.57
CA TYR A 30 12.13 5.00 9.66
C TYR A 30 10.87 4.19 10.01
N VAL A 31 10.17 4.58 11.08
CA VAL A 31 8.87 4.02 11.50
C VAL A 31 7.89 5.14 11.83
N THR A 32 6.62 4.96 11.48
CA THR A 32 5.56 5.94 11.79
C THR A 32 4.70 5.48 12.96
N SER A 33 4.24 6.42 13.77
CA SER A 33 3.18 6.16 14.74
C SER A 33 1.87 5.74 14.04
N PRO A 34 0.99 4.98 14.70
CA PRO A 34 -0.27 4.53 14.09
C PRO A 34 -1.18 5.66 13.60
N ASP A 35 -1.14 6.82 14.26
CA ASP A 35 -1.88 8.03 13.87
C ASP A 35 -1.22 8.79 12.70
N GLY A 36 -0.05 8.33 12.23
CA GLY A 36 0.74 8.97 11.19
C GLY A 36 1.37 10.30 11.60
N LYS A 37 1.15 10.78 12.82
CA LYS A 37 1.56 12.13 13.26
C LYS A 37 3.00 12.20 13.71
N ARG A 38 3.68 11.07 13.90
CA ARG A 38 5.06 10.99 14.34
C ARG A 38 5.83 10.00 13.49
N GLY A 39 7.05 10.36 13.14
CA GLY A 39 8.00 9.47 12.49
C GLY A 39 9.22 9.37 13.38
N TYR A 40 9.76 8.17 13.57
CA TYR A 40 10.98 7.93 14.31
C TYR A 40 12.02 7.38 13.35
N PHE A 41 13.25 7.85 13.45
CA PHE A 41 14.37 7.38 12.63
C PHE A 41 15.68 7.47 13.41
N SER A 42 16.67 6.67 13.02
CA SER A 42 18.00 6.71 13.59
C SER A 42 18.93 7.51 12.69
N SER A 43 19.72 8.41 13.28
CA SER A 43 20.65 9.28 12.54
C SER A 43 21.87 9.62 13.41
N ALA A 44 22.96 10.07 12.79
CA ALA A 44 24.19 10.48 13.45
C ALA A 44 24.39 12.01 13.33
N LYS A 45 23.57 12.81 14.02
CA LYS A 45 23.67 14.27 13.88
C LYS A 45 24.75 14.84 14.79
N ASP A 46 25.44 15.87 14.30
CA ASP A 46 26.38 16.65 15.12
C ASP A 46 25.72 17.17 16.40
N GLY A 47 26.35 16.89 17.55
CA GLY A 47 25.82 17.21 18.87
C GLY A 47 24.91 16.15 19.51
N GLY A 48 24.77 14.98 18.87
CA GLY A 48 24.13 13.79 19.42
C GLY A 48 24.92 13.12 20.56
N ALA A 49 24.27 12.19 21.26
CA ALA A 49 24.86 11.40 22.34
C ALA A 49 25.65 10.18 21.83
N GLY A 50 25.54 9.84 20.54
CA GLY A 50 26.29 8.77 19.89
C GLY A 50 26.09 8.72 18.37
N GLU A 51 26.55 7.65 17.73
CA GLU A 51 26.48 7.49 16.26
C GLU A 51 25.07 7.14 15.73
N LYS A 52 24.11 6.79 16.60
CA LYS A 52 22.78 6.29 16.20
C LYS A 52 21.70 6.73 17.19
N ASP A 53 21.46 8.02 17.26
CA ASP A 53 20.39 8.57 18.11
C ASP A 53 19.03 8.42 17.44
N ILE A 54 17.97 8.29 18.25
CA ILE A 54 16.58 8.23 17.76
C ILE A 54 16.02 9.64 17.71
N TYR A 55 15.69 10.10 16.51
CA TYR A 55 15.01 11.37 16.28
C TYR A 55 13.53 11.16 16.01
N MET A 56 12.72 12.15 16.40
CA MET A 56 11.29 12.18 16.11
C MET A 56 10.98 13.37 15.21
N VAL A 57 10.23 13.12 14.13
CA VAL A 57 9.58 14.17 13.33
C VAL A 57 8.10 14.22 13.65
N SER A 58 7.57 15.45 13.77
CA SER A 58 6.15 15.71 13.92
C SER A 58 5.53 16.00 12.55
N MET A 59 4.44 15.30 12.23
CA MET A 59 3.66 15.43 10.99
C MET A 59 2.22 15.80 11.38
N PRO A 60 1.96 17.03 11.87
CA PRO A 60 0.65 17.40 12.42
C PRO A 60 -0.48 17.35 11.39
N GLU A 61 -0.16 17.47 10.11
CA GLU A 61 -1.12 17.41 9.00
C GLU A 61 -1.35 15.99 8.46
N ALA A 62 -0.69 14.97 9.04
CA ALA A 62 -0.96 13.59 8.66
C ALA A 62 -2.41 13.23 8.99
N LYS A 63 -3.21 12.98 7.95
CA LYS A 63 -4.57 12.47 8.10
C LYS A 63 -4.50 10.96 8.28
N GLU A 64 -5.02 10.46 9.40
CA GLU A 64 -5.30 9.05 9.57
C GLU A 64 -6.15 8.57 8.39
N LYS A 65 -5.60 7.64 7.60
CA LYS A 65 -6.39 6.88 6.63
C LYS A 65 -6.81 5.61 7.35
N PRO A 66 -8.05 5.51 7.85
CA PRO A 66 -8.47 4.26 8.47
C PRO A 66 -8.35 3.16 7.41
N LEU A 67 -7.73 2.04 7.76
CA LEU A 67 -7.55 0.90 6.85
C LEU A 67 -8.56 -0.18 7.20
N ALA A 68 -9.20 -0.74 6.18
CA ALA A 68 -10.02 -1.92 6.29
C ALA A 68 -9.23 -3.12 5.74
N LEU A 69 -9.20 -4.20 6.52
CA LEU A 69 -8.67 -5.49 6.08
C LEU A 69 -9.82 -6.32 5.51
N PHE A 70 -9.70 -6.72 4.24
CA PHE A 70 -10.54 -7.74 3.64
C PHE A 70 -9.82 -9.07 3.61
N LYS A 71 -10.39 -10.02 4.35
CA LYS A 71 -9.96 -11.41 4.37
C LYS A 71 -11.06 -12.26 3.74
N GLY A 72 -10.66 -13.10 2.79
CA GLY A 72 -11.59 -13.99 2.09
C GLY A 72 -10.92 -15.26 1.59
N LEU A 73 -11.74 -16.19 1.13
CA LEU A 73 -11.32 -17.45 0.51
C LEU A 73 -12.10 -17.64 -0.78
N ILE A 74 -11.39 -17.82 -1.89
CA ILE A 74 -11.98 -18.22 -3.17
C ILE A 74 -11.95 -19.74 -3.25
N VAL A 75 -13.12 -20.36 -3.34
CA VAL A 75 -13.26 -21.82 -3.44
C VAL A 75 -13.66 -22.18 -4.88
N PRO A 76 -12.84 -22.94 -5.63
CA PRO A 76 -13.25 -23.43 -6.94
C PRO A 76 -14.33 -24.50 -6.82
N ALA A 77 -15.04 -24.78 -7.92
CA ALA A 77 -15.95 -25.91 -7.98
C ALA A 77 -15.20 -27.22 -7.71
N ALA A 78 -15.93 -28.25 -7.24
CA ALA A 78 -15.33 -29.53 -6.91
C ALA A 78 -14.61 -30.14 -8.12
N GLY A 79 -13.33 -30.47 -7.94
CA GLY A 79 -12.47 -31.01 -9.01
C GLY A 79 -11.82 -29.95 -9.91
N GLU A 80 -12.12 -28.67 -9.71
CA GLU A 80 -11.50 -27.57 -10.44
C GLU A 80 -10.36 -26.92 -9.65
N LYS A 81 -9.44 -26.28 -10.38
CA LYS A 81 -8.41 -25.41 -9.82
C LYS A 81 -8.77 -23.96 -10.11
N LEU A 82 -8.27 -23.05 -9.28
CA LEU A 82 -8.37 -21.63 -9.59
C LEU A 82 -7.61 -21.35 -10.89
N PRO A 83 -8.14 -20.49 -11.79
CA PRO A 83 -7.40 -20.07 -12.97
C PRO A 83 -6.11 -19.32 -12.61
N ASP A 84 -5.03 -19.56 -13.35
CA ASP A 84 -3.73 -18.90 -13.13
C ASP A 84 -3.79 -17.39 -13.39
N ASP A 85 -4.71 -16.95 -14.24
CA ASP A 85 -4.93 -15.55 -14.60
C ASP A 85 -6.02 -14.87 -13.74
N LEU A 86 -6.50 -15.52 -12.68
CA LEU A 86 -7.50 -14.96 -11.79
C LEU A 86 -6.99 -13.67 -11.13
N VAL A 87 -7.78 -12.62 -11.27
CA VAL A 87 -7.57 -11.33 -10.62
C VAL A 87 -8.80 -10.90 -9.84
N ILE A 88 -8.56 -10.16 -8.76
CA ILE A 88 -9.56 -9.51 -7.94
C ILE A 88 -9.51 -8.02 -8.28
N ILE A 89 -10.63 -7.47 -8.72
CA ILE A 89 -10.74 -6.05 -9.05
C ILE A 89 -11.60 -5.41 -7.97
N VAL A 90 -11.05 -4.41 -7.29
CA VAL A 90 -11.77 -3.63 -6.27
C VAL A 90 -12.13 -2.29 -6.88
N LYS A 91 -13.41 -1.94 -6.83
CA LYS A 91 -13.93 -0.68 -7.34
C LYS A 91 -14.58 0.14 -6.24
N ASP A 92 -14.48 1.45 -6.35
CA ASP A 92 -15.29 2.36 -5.54
C ASP A 92 -16.77 2.11 -5.87
N LYS A 93 -17.59 1.99 -4.82
CA LYS A 93 -19.02 1.68 -4.97
C LYS A 93 -19.79 2.80 -5.68
N GLU A 94 -19.42 4.05 -5.42
CA GLU A 94 -20.15 5.23 -5.91
C GLU A 94 -19.65 5.65 -7.29
N THR A 95 -18.33 5.73 -7.49
CA THR A 95 -17.76 6.20 -8.77
C THR A 95 -17.56 5.07 -9.78
N GLY A 96 -17.43 3.83 -9.32
CA GLY A 96 -17.08 2.69 -10.18
C GLY A 96 -15.62 2.66 -10.64
N GLU A 97 -14.79 3.60 -10.17
CA GLU A 97 -13.35 3.64 -10.46
C GLU A 97 -12.63 2.45 -9.84
N ILE A 98 -11.57 1.98 -10.51
CA ILE A 98 -10.76 0.88 -10.01
C ILE A 98 -9.82 1.40 -8.92
N ILE A 99 -10.05 0.95 -7.69
CA ILE A 99 -9.18 1.24 -6.54
C ILE A 99 -7.91 0.39 -6.61
N GLY A 100 -8.04 -0.86 -7.08
CA GLY A 100 -6.90 -1.75 -7.19
C GLY A 100 -7.23 -3.08 -7.86
N THR A 101 -6.17 -3.72 -8.37
CA THR A 101 -6.22 -5.07 -8.92
C THR A 101 -5.23 -5.96 -8.15
N TYR A 102 -5.71 -7.08 -7.64
CA TYR A 102 -4.96 -7.98 -6.77
C TYR A 102 -5.00 -9.41 -7.30
N ARG A 103 -4.03 -10.24 -6.89
CA ARG A 103 -4.02 -11.68 -7.20
C ARG A 103 -4.26 -12.49 -5.92
N PRO A 104 -5.18 -13.45 -5.91
CA PRO A 104 -5.34 -14.36 -4.79
C PRO A 104 -4.12 -15.28 -4.69
N LYS A 105 -3.89 -15.84 -3.50
CA LYS A 105 -2.95 -16.96 -3.35
C LYS A 105 -3.49 -18.18 -4.09
N GLN A 106 -2.61 -19.09 -4.51
CA GLN A 106 -3.02 -20.34 -5.20
C GLN A 106 -3.99 -21.21 -4.37
N ASN A 107 -3.94 -21.10 -3.03
CA ASN A 107 -4.89 -21.76 -2.14
C ASN A 107 -6.21 -21.00 -1.95
N GLY A 108 -6.46 -19.94 -2.73
CA GLY A 108 -7.67 -19.13 -2.70
C GLY A 108 -7.69 -18.05 -1.62
N ASN A 109 -6.71 -17.99 -0.73
CA ASN A 109 -6.71 -16.98 0.34
C ASN A 109 -6.47 -15.57 -0.20
N ILE A 110 -7.21 -14.62 0.36
CA ILE A 110 -7.14 -13.18 0.05
C ILE A 110 -6.87 -12.41 1.33
N TYR A 111 -5.89 -11.49 1.27
CA TYR A 111 -5.59 -10.52 2.32
C TYR A 111 -5.28 -9.18 1.65
N ASN A 112 -6.25 -8.29 1.57
CA ASN A 112 -6.08 -6.97 0.95
C ASN A 112 -6.45 -5.87 1.95
N TYR A 113 -5.70 -4.78 1.90
CA TYR A 113 -5.98 -3.56 2.66
C TYR A 113 -6.52 -2.49 1.72
N PHE A 114 -7.57 -1.80 2.12
CA PHE A 114 -8.08 -0.62 1.43
C PHE A 114 -8.46 0.46 2.43
N THR A 115 -8.56 1.71 1.98
CA THR A 115 -9.00 2.82 2.82
C THR A 115 -10.45 2.59 3.28
N SER A 116 -10.61 2.41 4.58
CA SER A 116 -11.89 2.31 5.28
C SER A 116 -12.68 3.62 5.14
N GLY A 117 -14.00 3.50 4.97
CA GLY A 117 -14.92 4.64 4.86
C GLY A 117 -15.52 4.85 3.46
N LYS A 118 -14.99 4.21 2.42
CA LYS A 118 -15.63 4.15 1.09
C LYS A 118 -16.19 2.76 0.86
N GLY A 119 -17.46 2.66 0.46
CA GLY A 119 -18.04 1.39 0.04
C GLY A 119 -17.28 0.87 -1.19
N VAL A 120 -17.10 -0.45 -1.29
CA VAL A 120 -16.41 -1.06 -2.44
C VAL A 120 -17.22 -2.22 -3.03
N HIS A 121 -17.08 -2.41 -4.33
CA HIS A 121 -17.50 -3.62 -5.04
C HIS A 121 -16.26 -4.46 -5.40
N ILE A 122 -16.35 -5.77 -5.17
CA ILE A 122 -15.27 -6.72 -5.42
C ILE A 122 -15.69 -7.65 -6.55
N PHE A 123 -14.88 -7.70 -7.62
CA PHE A 123 -15.11 -8.54 -8.78
C PHE A 123 -14.00 -9.58 -8.90
N LEU A 124 -14.38 -10.80 -9.31
CA LEU A 124 -13.43 -11.84 -9.73
C LEU A 124 -13.43 -11.89 -11.25
N SER A 125 -12.25 -11.85 -11.87
CA SER A 125 -12.12 -11.92 -13.32
C SER A 125 -11.00 -12.88 -13.73
N SER A 126 -11.26 -13.65 -14.78
CA SER A 126 -10.33 -14.58 -15.41
C SER A 126 -10.75 -14.74 -16.87
N THR A 127 -9.79 -14.95 -17.76
CA THR A 127 -10.03 -15.12 -19.19
C THR A 127 -10.35 -16.60 -19.44
N LYS A 128 -11.60 -16.91 -19.80
CA LYS A 128 -11.89 -18.23 -20.36
C LYS A 128 -11.23 -18.35 -21.73
N ARG A 129 -10.13 -19.09 -21.84
CA ARG A 129 -9.63 -19.54 -23.15
C ARG A 129 -10.71 -20.44 -23.79
N LYS A 130 -11.30 -20.00 -24.90
CA LYS A 130 -12.10 -20.88 -25.76
C LYS A 130 -11.18 -22.02 -26.21
N ARG A 131 -11.50 -23.26 -25.82
CA ARG A 131 -10.95 -24.45 -26.45
C ARG A 131 -11.43 -24.43 -27.90
N VAL A 132 -10.53 -24.14 -28.84
CA VAL A 132 -10.76 -24.43 -30.25
C VAL A 132 -10.57 -25.94 -30.39
N LEU A 133 -11.64 -26.63 -30.81
CA LEU A 133 -11.63 -28.05 -31.16
C LEU A 133 -10.87 -28.28 -32.47
#